data_AF-A0A920JAE9-F1
#
_entry.id   AF-A0A920JAE9-F1
#
_cell.length_a   1.000
_cell.length_b   1.000
_cell.length_c   1.000
_cell.angle_alpha   90.00
_cell.angle_beta   90.00
_cell.angle_gamma   90.00
#
_symmetry.space_group_name_H-M   'P 1'
#
loop_
_entity.id
_entity.type
_entity.pdbx_description
1 polymer ?
#
loop_
_entity_poly.entity_id
_entity_poly.type
_entity_poly.pdbx_seq_one_letter_code
_entity_poly.pdbx_strand_id
1 'polypeptide(L)'
;MHRGGKPGEGGQLPGGKVNELIARLRYSTPGITLISPPPHHDIYSKEDLAQLIFYLKQVNPKALVSVKLVSEPGVGTIACGVAKAYAHLITISGHDGGTGASPISSIRYAGSPWELGLSETHQPFERKRIKGKSKSAS
;
A
#
# COMPACT_ATOMS: atom_id res chain seq x y z
N MET A 1 3.20 2.53 -2.44
CA MET A 1 2.00 1.86 -1.89
C MET A 1 0.92 1.97 -2.95
N HIS A 2 0.33 0.85 -3.37
CA HIS A 2 -0.51 0.82 -4.57
C HIS A 2 -1.85 0.12 -4.32
N ARG A 3 -2.77 0.25 -5.28
CA ARG A 3 -4.09 -0.39 -5.27
C ARG A 3 -4.13 -1.48 -6.34
N GLY A 4 -4.78 -2.61 -6.04
CA GLY A 4 -4.85 -3.79 -6.91
C GLY A 4 -5.27 -3.51 -8.35
N GLY A 5 -6.34 -2.74 -8.59
CA GLY A 5 -6.80 -2.40 -9.95
C GLY A 5 -6.01 -1.32 -10.70
N LYS A 6 -4.90 -0.83 -10.11
CA LYS A 6 -3.87 0.00 -10.77
C LYS A 6 -2.58 0.07 -9.95
N PRO A 7 -1.76 -0.98 -10.00
CA PRO A 7 -0.42 -0.98 -9.45
C PRO A 7 0.44 0.05 -10.20
N GLY A 8 1.10 0.95 -9.48
CA GLY A 8 1.99 1.96 -10.09
C GLY A 8 1.32 3.23 -10.63
N GLU A 9 -0.01 3.39 -10.52
CA GLU A 9 -0.69 4.65 -10.85
C GLU A 9 -1.39 5.29 -9.64
N GLY A 10 -1.46 6.61 -9.62
CA GLY A 10 -2.20 7.35 -8.59
C GLY A 10 -3.71 7.28 -8.74
N GLY A 11 -4.43 7.72 -7.70
CA GLY A 11 -5.88 7.88 -7.72
C GLY A 11 -6.35 8.77 -8.89
N GLN A 12 -7.53 8.45 -9.45
CA GLN A 12 -8.13 9.25 -10.52
C GLN A 12 -9.58 9.56 -10.14
N LEU A 13 -9.98 10.82 -10.28
CA LEU A 13 -11.35 11.26 -10.11
C LEU A 13 -11.72 12.18 -11.28
N PRO A 14 -12.57 11.72 -12.23
CA PRO A 14 -12.98 12.52 -13.38
C PRO A 14 -13.64 13.84 -12.97
N GLY A 15 -13.36 14.92 -13.69
CA GLY A 15 -13.84 16.28 -13.38
C GLY A 15 -15.36 16.39 -13.26
N GLY A 16 -16.13 15.65 -14.07
CA GLY A 16 -17.59 15.58 -13.96
C GLY A 16 -18.10 15.02 -12.63
N LYS A 17 -17.25 14.34 -11.84
CA LYS A 17 -17.55 13.89 -10.47
C LYS A 17 -17.02 14.84 -9.39
N VAL A 18 -16.29 15.90 -9.75
CA VAL A 18 -15.68 16.87 -8.82
C VAL A 18 -16.64 18.05 -8.65
N ASN A 19 -17.64 17.86 -7.79
CA ASN A 19 -18.56 18.94 -7.40
C ASN A 19 -17.92 19.88 -6.35
N GLU A 20 -18.62 20.95 -5.99
CA GLU A 20 -18.12 21.97 -5.04
C GLU A 20 -17.72 21.38 -3.68
N LEU A 21 -18.50 20.43 -3.16
CA LEU A 21 -18.17 19.75 -1.90
C LEU A 21 -16.85 18.99 -2.02
N ILE A 22 -16.65 18.22 -3.09
CA ILE A 22 -15.43 17.43 -3.32
C ILE A 22 -14.24 18.36 -3.54
N ALA A 23 -14.42 19.42 -4.34
CA ALA A 23 -13.39 20.41 -4.61
C ALA A 23 -12.92 21.10 -3.32
N ARG A 24 -13.87 21.54 -2.47
CA ARG A 24 -13.57 22.13 -1.17
C ARG A 24 -12.84 21.16 -0.24
N LEU A 25 -13.31 19.92 -0.12
CA LEU A 25 -12.67 18.91 0.73
C LEU A 25 -11.25 18.53 0.28
N ARG A 26 -10.96 18.65 -1.01
CA ARG A 26 -9.66 18.31 -1.60
C ARG A 26 -8.78 19.52 -1.90
N TYR A 27 -9.19 20.72 -1.48
CA TYR A 27 -8.51 21.98 -1.79
C TYR A 27 -8.18 22.11 -3.29
N SER A 28 -9.17 21.83 -4.14
CA SER A 28 -9.05 21.81 -5.59
C SER A 28 -10.15 22.61 -6.27
N THR A 29 -10.14 22.67 -7.60
CA THR A 29 -11.08 23.43 -8.42
C THR A 29 -12.26 22.54 -8.87
N PRO A 30 -13.53 22.97 -8.69
CA PRO A 30 -14.68 22.24 -9.21
C PRO A 30 -14.58 21.95 -10.70
N GLY A 31 -15.05 20.77 -11.14
CA GLY A 31 -15.06 20.36 -12.55
C GLY A 31 -13.70 19.92 -13.11
N ILE A 32 -12.59 20.09 -12.37
CA ILE A 32 -11.26 19.68 -12.83
C ILE A 32 -10.98 18.23 -12.45
N THR A 33 -10.48 17.44 -13.41
CA THR A 33 -10.07 16.05 -13.18
C THR A 33 -8.88 16.00 -12.22
N LEU A 34 -8.98 15.17 -11.18
CA LEU A 34 -7.91 14.97 -10.20
C LEU A 34 -7.16 13.68 -10.50
N ILE A 35 -5.86 13.81 -10.80
CA ILE A 35 -4.94 12.69 -10.98
C ILE A 35 -3.89 12.80 -9.89
N SER A 36 -3.79 11.81 -9.01
CA SER A 36 -2.78 11.78 -7.96
C SER A 36 -1.43 11.34 -8.54
N PRO A 37 -0.30 11.82 -8.00
CA PRO A 37 1.02 11.37 -8.41
C PRO A 37 1.21 9.86 -8.08
N PRO A 38 1.89 9.09 -8.96
CA PRO A 38 2.06 7.64 -8.80
C PRO A 38 2.97 7.20 -7.62
N PRO A 39 4.10 7.88 -7.31
CA PRO A 39 4.80 7.66 -6.05
C PRO A 39 4.36 8.66 -4.98
N HIS A 40 4.29 8.20 -3.73
CA HIS A 40 4.29 9.13 -2.60
C HIS A 40 5.66 9.82 -2.61
N HIS A 41 5.67 11.14 -2.78
CA HIS A 41 6.89 11.90 -3.02
C HIS A 41 7.88 11.87 -1.85
N ASP A 42 7.44 11.38 -0.70
CA ASP A 42 8.24 11.21 0.52
C ASP A 42 8.63 9.75 0.80
N ILE A 43 8.49 8.82 -0.15
CA ILE A 43 8.84 7.40 0.06
C ILE A 43 9.61 6.86 -1.15
N TYR A 44 10.94 6.92 -1.08
CA TYR A 44 11.84 6.34 -2.09
C TYR A 44 12.60 5.12 -1.57
N SER A 45 12.62 4.94 -0.25
CA SER A 45 13.31 3.85 0.43
C SER A 45 12.49 3.27 1.59
N LYS A 46 12.95 2.14 2.15
CA LYS A 46 12.34 1.54 3.35
C LYS A 46 12.58 2.42 4.59
N GLU A 47 13.67 3.20 4.60
CA GLU A 47 13.99 4.18 5.63
C GLU A 47 12.99 5.34 5.59
N ASP A 48 12.66 5.85 4.41
CA ASP A 48 11.66 6.92 4.26
C ASP A 48 10.28 6.46 4.74
N LEU A 49 9.91 5.21 4.45
CA LEU A 49 8.68 4.63 4.98
C LEU A 49 8.70 4.55 6.51
N ALA A 50 9.82 4.15 7.11
CA ALA A 50 9.96 4.11 8.57
C ALA A 50 9.84 5.52 9.18
N GLN A 51 10.42 6.51 8.52
CA GLN A 51 10.32 7.91 8.94
C GLN A 51 8.89 8.44 8.84
N LEU A 52 8.16 8.12 7.76
CA LEU A 52 6.75 8.48 7.63
C LEU A 52 5.91 7.80 8.74
N ILE A 53 6.11 6.51 9.01
CA ILE A 53 5.41 5.79 10.08
C ILE A 53 5.73 6.43 11.44
N PHE A 54 6.98 6.80 11.67
CA PHE A 54 7.39 7.52 12.88
C PHE A 54 6.63 8.85 13.01
N TYR A 55 6.59 9.68 11.98
CA TYR A 55 5.87 10.95 12.01
C TYR A 55 4.36 10.77 12.24
N LEU A 56 3.72 9.80 11.60
CA LEU A 56 2.32 9.48 11.85
C LEU A 56 2.05 9.14 13.32
N LYS A 57 2.99 8.42 13.96
CA LYS A 57 2.91 8.09 15.39
C LYS A 57 3.22 9.24 16.32
N GLN A 58 4.09 10.18 15.93
CA GLN A 58 4.30 11.39 16.69
C GLN A 58 3.04 12.26 16.72
N VAL A 59 2.32 12.35 15.60
CA VAL A 59 1.05 13.09 15.51
C VAL A 59 -0.07 12.37 16.27
N ASN A 60 -0.18 11.04 16.13
CA ASN A 60 -1.18 10.25 16.85
C ASN A 60 -0.57 8.94 17.38
N PRO A 61 -0.11 8.93 18.65
CA PRO A 61 0.52 7.75 19.25
C PRO A 61 -0.39 6.52 19.32
N LYS A 62 -1.71 6.73 19.44
CA LYS A 62 -2.72 5.67 19.59
C LYS A 62 -3.16 5.05 18.25
N ALA A 63 -2.92 5.72 17.12
CA ALA A 63 -3.37 5.24 15.81
C ALA A 63 -2.56 4.02 15.35
N LEU A 64 -3.23 2.98 14.84
CA LEU A 64 -2.55 1.89 14.15
C LEU A 64 -2.16 2.33 12.74
N VAL A 65 -0.94 1.99 12.31
CA VAL A 65 -0.46 2.32 10.96
C VAL A 65 -0.50 1.07 10.09
N SER A 66 -1.34 1.09 9.06
CA SER A 66 -1.45 0.02 8.07
C SER A 66 -0.72 0.39 6.78
N VAL A 67 0.02 -0.56 6.21
CA VAL A 67 0.64 -0.42 4.89
C VAL A 67 -0.05 -1.35 3.90
N LYS A 68 -0.60 -0.77 2.84
CA LYS A 68 -1.26 -1.52 1.77
C LYS A 68 -0.27 -1.80 0.63
N LEU A 69 -0.10 -3.07 0.31
CA LEU A 69 0.72 -3.58 -0.79
C LEU A 69 -0.18 -4.27 -1.82
N VAL A 70 0.30 -4.36 -3.06
CA VAL A 70 -0.33 -5.16 -4.11
C VAL A 70 0.42 -6.47 -4.22
N SER A 71 -0.31 -7.56 -4.45
CA SER A 71 0.25 -8.87 -4.73
C SER A 71 1.03 -8.81 -6.04
N GLU A 72 2.32 -9.07 -5.96
CA GLU A 72 3.25 -9.19 -7.09
C GLU A 72 4.44 -10.06 -6.66
N PRO A 73 5.17 -10.70 -7.58
CA PRO A 73 6.36 -11.46 -7.23
C PRO A 73 7.36 -10.61 -6.43
N GLY A 74 7.78 -11.09 -5.26
CA GLY A 74 8.71 -10.37 -4.39
C GLY A 74 8.04 -9.54 -3.28
N VAL A 75 6.70 -9.49 -3.24
CA VAL A 75 5.93 -8.79 -2.20
C VAL A 75 6.29 -9.26 -0.78
N GLY A 76 6.69 -10.52 -0.60
CA GLY A 76 7.09 -11.03 0.71
C GLY A 76 8.36 -10.38 1.26
N THR A 77 9.31 -10.03 0.39
CA THR A 77 10.52 -9.30 0.75
C THR A 77 10.19 -7.86 1.14
N ILE A 78 9.31 -7.22 0.37
CA ILE A 78 8.82 -5.85 0.66
C ILE A 78 8.08 -5.84 2.01
N ALA A 79 7.19 -6.79 2.24
CA ALA A 79 6.44 -6.93 3.49
C ALA A 79 7.36 -7.12 4.71
N CYS A 80 8.47 -7.85 4.56
CA CYS A 80 9.50 -7.92 5.59
C CYS A 80 10.14 -6.56 5.90
N GLY A 81 10.39 -5.73 4.89
CA GLY A 81 10.89 -4.36 5.07
C GLY A 81 9.86 -3.48 5.78
N VAL A 82 8.60 -3.55 5.35
CA VAL A 82 7.47 -2.84 5.95
C VAL A 82 7.28 -3.20 7.42
N ALA A 83 7.39 -4.47 7.78
CA ALA A 83 7.32 -4.92 9.18
C ALA A 83 8.48 -4.36 10.02
N LYS A 84 9.69 -4.27 9.45
CA LYS A 84 10.84 -3.63 10.10
C LYS A 84 10.70 -2.11 10.23
N ALA A 85 9.87 -1.49 9.39
CA ALA A 85 9.53 -0.06 9.45
C ALA A 85 8.43 0.25 10.49
N TYR A 86 8.08 -0.71 11.36
CA TYR A 86 7.10 -0.56 12.45
C TYR A 86 5.63 -0.38 12.01
N ALA A 87 5.29 -0.88 10.82
CA ALA A 87 3.89 -1.00 10.42
C ALA A 87 3.16 -1.99 11.36
N HIS A 88 1.93 -1.64 11.76
CA HIS A 88 1.11 -2.47 12.65
C HIS A 88 0.34 -3.53 11.86
N LEU A 89 -0.12 -3.15 10.66
CA LEU A 89 -0.83 -4.04 9.76
C LEU A 89 -0.22 -3.96 8.36
N ILE A 90 -0.17 -5.09 7.67
CA ILE A 90 0.18 -5.19 6.25
C ILE A 90 -1.03 -5.81 5.54
N THR A 91 -1.58 -5.09 4.56
CA THR A 91 -2.70 -5.58 3.75
C THR A 91 -2.21 -5.88 2.35
N ILE A 92 -2.38 -7.13 1.91
CA ILE A 92 -2.07 -7.55 0.54
C ILE A 92 -3.35 -7.49 -0.30
N SER A 93 -3.32 -6.81 -1.43
CA SER A 93 -4.44 -6.74 -2.39
C SER A 93 -4.10 -7.45 -3.68
N GLY A 94 -5.01 -8.30 -4.18
CA GLY A 94 -4.87 -8.94 -5.48
C GLY A 94 -5.19 -8.01 -6.65
N HIS A 95 -4.99 -8.52 -7.86
CA HIS A 95 -5.34 -7.85 -9.12
C HIS A 95 -6.85 -7.61 -9.28
N ASP A 96 -7.67 -8.36 -8.55
CA ASP A 96 -9.13 -8.31 -8.53
C ASP A 96 -9.72 -7.14 -7.72
N GLY A 97 -8.86 -6.29 -7.13
CA GLY A 97 -9.30 -5.14 -6.34
C GLY A 97 -10.03 -4.06 -7.16
N GLY A 98 -11.29 -3.80 -6.83
CA GLY A 98 -12.13 -2.80 -7.49
C GLY A 98 -11.58 -1.36 -7.49
N THR A 99 -11.94 -0.62 -8.54
CA THR A 99 -11.57 0.79 -8.75
C THR A 99 -12.71 1.57 -9.42
N GLY A 100 -12.95 2.81 -8.97
CA GLY A 100 -13.97 3.68 -9.55
C GLY A 100 -13.55 4.41 -10.82
N ALA A 101 -12.24 4.44 -11.12
CA ALA A 101 -11.63 4.99 -12.32
C ALA A 101 -10.19 4.48 -12.49
N SER A 102 -9.95 3.71 -13.56
CA SER A 102 -8.63 3.15 -13.91
C SER A 102 -8.58 2.77 -15.40
N PRO A 103 -7.41 2.82 -16.06
CA PRO A 103 -7.25 2.29 -17.41
C PRO A 103 -7.65 0.80 -17.49
N ILE A 104 -8.28 0.40 -18.60
CA ILE A 104 -8.73 -0.98 -18.77
C ILE A 104 -7.57 -1.98 -18.80
N SER A 105 -6.40 -1.54 -19.27
CA SER A 105 -5.16 -2.30 -19.26
C SER A 105 -4.70 -2.60 -17.82
N SER A 106 -4.74 -1.61 -16.93
CA SER A 106 -4.31 -1.74 -15.53
C SER A 106 -5.26 -2.63 -14.72
N ILE A 107 -6.56 -2.65 -15.05
CA ILE A 107 -7.52 -3.58 -14.45
C ILE A 107 -7.28 -5.02 -14.92
N ARG A 108 -6.93 -5.21 -16.20
CA ARG A 108 -6.81 -6.55 -16.81
C ARG A 108 -5.46 -7.22 -16.63
N TYR A 109 -4.37 -6.45 -16.56
CA TYR A 109 -3.02 -6.98 -16.73
C TYR A 109 -2.07 -6.66 -15.57
N ALA A 110 -2.50 -5.97 -14.52
CA ALA A 110 -1.60 -5.54 -13.46
C ALA A 110 -1.91 -6.22 -12.12
N GLY A 111 -0.86 -6.67 -11.43
CA GLY A 111 -0.93 -7.39 -10.17
C GLY A 111 -1.03 -8.92 -10.35
N SER A 112 -0.93 -9.64 -9.23
CA SER A 112 -1.08 -11.09 -9.13
C SER A 112 -2.26 -11.46 -8.22
N PRO A 113 -2.76 -12.72 -8.26
CA PRO A 113 -3.80 -13.17 -7.33
C PRO A 113 -3.40 -12.94 -5.88
N TRP A 114 -4.34 -12.58 -5.02
CA TRP A 114 -4.03 -12.24 -3.63
C TRP A 114 -3.54 -13.47 -2.85
N GLU A 115 -3.97 -14.67 -3.23
CA GLU A 115 -3.58 -15.94 -2.61
C GLU A 115 -2.06 -16.16 -2.69
N LEU A 116 -1.48 -15.87 -3.87
CA LEU A 116 -0.05 -15.98 -4.10
C LEU A 116 0.72 -14.96 -3.25
N GLY A 117 0.30 -13.69 -3.27
CA GLY A 117 0.96 -12.64 -2.51
C GLY A 117 0.82 -12.82 -1.00
N LEU A 118 -0.32 -13.33 -0.52
CA LEU A 118 -0.54 -13.64 0.89
C LEU A 118 0.36 -14.80 1.34
N SER A 119 0.40 -15.88 0.56
CA SER A 119 1.28 -17.03 0.82
C SER A 119 2.75 -16.59 0.85
N GLU A 120 3.19 -15.84 -0.15
CA GLU A 120 4.57 -15.33 -0.22
C GLU A 120 4.90 -14.40 0.96
N THR A 121 3.93 -13.57 1.38
CA THR A 121 4.10 -12.69 2.54
C THR A 121 4.20 -13.46 3.85
N HIS A 122 3.43 -14.54 4.01
CA HIS A 122 3.41 -15.34 5.24
C HIS A 122 4.70 -16.16 5.45
N GLN A 123 5.26 -16.75 4.40
CA GLN A 123 6.40 -17.67 4.49
C GLN A 123 7.64 -17.10 5.22
N PRO A 124 8.12 -15.86 4.93
CA PRO A 124 9.24 -15.26 5.64
C PRO A 124 9.00 -15.05 7.14
N PHE A 125 7.77 -14.73 7.55
CA PHE A 125 7.43 -14.52 8.96
C PHE A 125 7.39 -15.84 9.73
N GLU A 126 6.85 -16.90 9.12
CA GLU A 126 6.89 -18.24 9.71
C GLU A 126 8.31 -18.77 9.86
N ARG A 127 9.14 -18.64 8.81
CA ARG A 127 10.55 -19.04 8.86
C ARG A 127 11.32 -18.30 9.96
N LYS A 128 11.06 -17.00 10.17
CA LYS A 128 11.65 -16.23 11.28
C LYS A 128 11.15 -16.72 12.65
N ARG A 129 9.86 -17.05 12.79
CA ARG A 129 9.29 -17.62 14.02
C ARG A 129 9.93 -18.97 14.37
N ILE A 130 10.14 -19.83 13.38
CA ILE A 130 10.77 -21.15 13.58
C ILE A 130 12.25 -20.97 14.00
N LYS A 131 13.01 -20.09 13.33
CA LYS A 131 14.41 -19.79 13.68
C LYS A 131 14.56 -19.13 15.07
N GLY A 132 13.58 -18.36 15.51
CA GLY A 132 13.55 -17.80 16.87
C GLY A 132 13.36 -18.86 17.95
N LYS A 133 12.50 -19.87 17.71
CA LYS A 133 12.27 -20.99 18.63
C LYS A 133 13.45 -21.98 18.70
N SER A 134 14.27 -22.08 17.66
CA SER A 134 15.45 -22.96 17.66
C SER A 134 16.64 -22.38 18.43
N LYS A 135 16.60 -21.09 18.84
CA LYS A 135 17.66 -20.43 19.62
C LYS A 135 17.40 -20.40 21.14
N SER A 136 16.34 -21.04 21.62
CA SER A 136 15.97 -21.14 23.05
C SER A 136 16.17 -22.55 23.63
N ALA A 137 17.07 -23.33 23.05
CA ALA A 137 17.52 -24.60 23.62
C ALA A 137 19.05 -24.59 23.66
N SER A 138 19.59 -23.98 24.71
CA SER A 138 20.98 -24.07 25.13
C SER A 138 21.04 -23.82 26.62
#